data_AF-A0A0G0Y2M0-F1
#
_entry.id   AF-A0A0G0Y2M0-F1
#
_cell.length_a   1.000
_cell.length_b   1.000
_cell.length_c   1.000
_cell.angle_alpha   90.00
_cell.angle_beta   90.00
_cell.angle_gamma   90.00
#
_symmetry.space_group_name_H-M   'P 1'
#
loop_
_entity.id
_entity.type
_entity.pdbx_description
1 polymer ?
#
loop_
_entity_poly.entity_id
_entity_poly.type
_entity_poly.pdbx_seq_one_letter_code
_entity_poly.pdbx_strand_id
1 'polypeptide(L)'
;MPAKKTKTVMTTSSGSKSKNTTMAALAYVLFFIPLLTESKNDPFVKFHVKQSLVLLIVSIGWSLCSRFFAYLPVIGWIVGGLVGTVISILLLILWIKGLMNALNGKQEELPVIGKYASQFNF
;
A
#
# COMPACT_ATOMS: atom_id res chain seq x y z
N MET A 1 9.96 38.79 -61.93
CA MET A 1 9.72 39.03 -60.48
C MET A 1 8.92 37.85 -59.91
N PRO A 2 9.17 37.41 -58.66
CA PRO A 2 9.02 36.00 -58.21
C PRO A 2 7.79 35.71 -57.34
N ALA A 3 7.20 34.51 -57.45
CA ALA A 3 6.25 33.94 -56.48
C ALA A 3 6.78 32.57 -56.01
N LYS A 4 7.48 32.54 -54.87
CA LYS A 4 7.01 32.25 -53.49
C LYS A 4 6.94 30.74 -53.18
N LYS A 5 7.83 30.37 -52.25
CA LYS A 5 8.09 29.07 -51.65
C LYS A 5 6.82 28.37 -51.13
N THR A 6 6.65 27.10 -51.46
CA THR A 6 5.84 26.17 -50.66
C THR A 6 6.75 25.05 -50.16
N LYS A 7 7.40 25.27 -49.01
CA LYS A 7 8.05 24.20 -48.27
C LYS A 7 6.96 23.44 -47.52
N THR A 8 6.68 22.23 -47.96
CA THR A 8 6.04 21.17 -47.17
C THR A 8 6.77 21.05 -45.84
N VAL A 9 6.11 21.44 -44.75
CA VAL A 9 6.57 21.13 -43.38
C VAL A 9 5.64 20.03 -42.87
N MET A 10 6.02 18.78 -43.15
CA MET A 10 5.56 17.63 -42.38
C MET A 10 6.41 17.55 -41.12
N THR A 11 5.97 18.20 -40.04
CA THR A 11 6.48 17.89 -38.70
C THR A 11 5.56 16.84 -38.08
N THR A 12 5.84 15.57 -38.36
CA THR A 12 5.47 14.50 -37.45
C THR A 12 6.27 14.67 -36.17
N SER A 13 5.67 15.30 -35.16
CA SER A 13 6.19 15.28 -33.79
C SER A 13 6.00 13.88 -33.21
N SER A 14 6.93 12.98 -33.50
CA SER A 14 7.12 11.78 -32.68
C SER A 14 7.71 12.21 -31.33
N GLY A 15 6.86 12.71 -30.44
CA GLY A 15 7.23 12.96 -29.05
C GLY A 15 7.55 11.63 -28.38
N SER A 16 8.82 11.40 -28.05
CA SER A 16 9.17 10.28 -27.17
C SER A 16 8.53 10.55 -25.81
N LYS A 17 7.60 9.69 -25.37
CA LYS A 17 7.08 9.76 -24.00
C LYS A 17 8.25 9.49 -23.07
N SER A 18 8.73 10.52 -22.36
CA SER A 18 9.67 10.33 -21.26
C SER A 18 9.05 9.40 -20.22
N LYS A 19 9.82 8.42 -19.75
CA LYS A 19 9.34 7.47 -18.76
C LYS A 19 9.18 8.20 -17.43
N ASN A 20 8.01 8.09 -16.79
CA ASN A 20 7.75 8.65 -15.46
C ASN A 20 8.37 7.77 -14.36
N THR A 21 9.70 7.74 -14.31
CA THR A 21 10.48 6.91 -13.37
C THR A 21 10.14 7.20 -11.91
N THR A 22 9.83 8.46 -11.56
CA THR A 22 9.37 8.85 -10.23
C THR A 22 8.09 8.14 -9.83
N MET A 23 7.08 8.12 -10.70
CA MET A 23 5.81 7.46 -10.41
C MET A 23 5.97 5.94 -10.33
N ALA A 24 6.87 5.37 -11.15
CA ALA A 24 7.22 3.97 -11.07
C ALA A 24 7.89 3.60 -9.73
N ALA A 25 8.76 4.47 -9.19
CA ALA A 25 9.36 4.26 -7.88
C ALA A 25 8.33 4.37 -6.74
N LEU A 26 7.42 5.34 -6.80
CA LEU A 26 6.36 5.51 -5.80
C LEU A 26 5.44 4.28 -5.71
N ALA A 27 5.18 3.59 -6.82
CA ALA A 27 4.38 2.37 -6.83
C ALA A 27 4.95 1.24 -5.94
N TYR A 28 6.27 1.17 -5.74
CA TYR A 28 6.90 0.19 -4.83
C TYR A 28 6.72 0.54 -3.35
N VAL A 29 6.47 1.80 -3.02
CA VAL A 29 6.31 2.30 -1.65
C VAL A 29 4.87 2.75 -1.37
N LEU A 30 3.89 2.07 -1.99
CA LEU A 30 2.46 2.43 -1.98
C LEU A 30 1.93 2.84 -0.59
N PHE A 31 2.24 2.05 0.46
CA PHE A 31 1.82 2.33 1.83
C PHE A 31 2.38 3.62 2.43
N PHE A 32 3.53 4.09 1.94
CA PHE A 32 4.21 5.29 2.39
C PHE A 32 3.97 6.49 1.49
N ILE A 33 3.31 6.33 0.34
CA ILE A 33 2.99 7.43 -0.59
C ILE A 33 2.35 8.62 0.15
N PRO A 34 1.35 8.45 1.05
CA PRO A 34 0.72 9.61 1.68
C PRO A 34 1.71 10.48 2.48
N LEU A 35 2.75 9.88 3.06
CA LEU A 35 3.81 10.62 3.78
C LEU A 35 4.76 11.39 2.87
N LEU A 36 4.81 11.04 1.58
CA LEU A 36 5.59 11.71 0.55
C LEU A 36 4.80 12.83 -0.15
N THR A 37 3.52 12.98 0.16
CA THR A 37 2.66 14.06 -0.37
C THR A 37 2.58 15.23 0.60
N GLU A 38 2.02 16.35 0.13
CA GLU A 38 1.65 17.50 0.97
C GLU A 38 0.71 17.12 2.13
N SER A 39 -0.03 16.02 1.98
CA SER A 39 -0.97 15.49 2.97
C SER A 39 -0.29 14.83 4.18
N LYS A 40 1.05 14.77 4.24
CA LYS A 40 1.79 14.14 5.34
C LYS A 40 1.46 14.69 6.73
N ASN A 41 1.00 15.94 6.81
CA ASN A 41 0.66 16.61 8.07
C ASN A 41 -0.82 16.48 8.45
N ASP A 42 -1.65 15.94 7.56
CA ASP A 42 -3.08 15.77 7.80
C ASP A 42 -3.30 14.68 8.89
N PRO A 43 -3.96 15.01 10.02
CA PRO A 43 -4.28 14.05 11.08
C PRO A 43 -5.07 12.82 10.59
N PHE A 44 -5.96 12.99 9.61
CA PHE A 44 -6.73 11.92 8.99
C PHE A 44 -5.83 10.95 8.24
N VAL A 45 -4.93 11.51 7.41
CA VAL A 45 -3.95 10.71 6.66
C VAL A 45 -3.01 10.00 7.61
N LYS A 46 -2.48 10.68 8.63
CA LYS A 46 -1.60 10.07 9.64
C LYS A 46 -2.27 8.92 10.38
N PHE A 47 -3.54 9.04 10.73
CA PHE A 47 -4.30 7.96 11.37
C PHE A 47 -4.32 6.70 10.49
N HIS A 48 -4.72 6.82 9.22
CA HIS A 48 -4.79 5.67 8.32
C HIS A 48 -3.41 5.12 7.95
N VAL A 49 -2.38 5.98 7.84
CA VAL A 49 -1.00 5.53 7.67
C VAL A 49 -0.54 4.69 8.86
N LYS A 50 -0.74 5.15 10.10
CA LYS A 50 -0.37 4.39 11.31
C LYS A 50 -1.12 3.06 11.40
N GLN A 51 -2.43 3.06 11.13
CA GLN A 51 -3.24 1.83 11.09
C GLN A 51 -2.73 0.84 10.03
N SER A 52 -2.46 1.33 8.81
CA SER A 52 -1.96 0.48 7.71
C SER A 52 -0.55 -0.05 7.98
N LEU A 53 0.31 0.73 8.64
CA LEU A 53 1.65 0.33 9.05
C LEU A 53 1.62 -0.77 10.11
N VAL A 54 0.76 -0.65 11.12
CA VAL A 54 0.54 -1.71 12.11
C VAL A 54 0.06 -2.99 11.44
N LEU A 55 -0.94 -2.89 10.57
CA LEU A 55 -1.47 -4.06 9.87
C LEU A 55 -0.39 -4.73 8.98
N LEU A 56 0.48 -3.93 8.35
CA LEU A 56 1.63 -4.44 7.59
C LEU A 56 2.62 -5.18 8.51
N ILE A 57 3.00 -4.59 9.65
CA ILE A 57 3.92 -5.20 10.62
C ILE A 57 3.36 -6.52 11.15
N VAL A 58 2.07 -6.55 11.52
CA VAL A 58 1.40 -7.76 12.00
C VAL A 58 1.36 -8.83 10.91
N SER A 59 1.09 -8.44 9.66
CA SER A 59 1.06 -9.38 8.52
C SER A 59 2.43 -10.00 8.25
N ILE A 60 3.50 -9.19 8.30
CA ILE A 60 4.88 -9.69 8.16
C ILE A 60 5.24 -10.60 9.34
N GLY A 61 4.93 -10.19 10.57
CA GLY A 61 5.17 -10.99 11.77
C GLY A 61 4.48 -12.34 11.72
N TRP A 62 3.21 -12.36 11.30
CA TRP A 62 2.46 -13.60 11.07
C TRP A 62 3.13 -14.48 10.01
N SER A 63 3.53 -13.91 8.87
CA SER A 63 4.18 -14.66 7.78
C SER A 63 5.53 -15.28 8.19
N LEU A 64 6.30 -14.59 9.04
CA LEU A 64 7.56 -15.13 9.58
C LEU A 64 7.29 -16.23 10.61
N CYS A 65 6.31 -16.02 11.48
CA CYS A 65 5.91 -16.96 12.52
C CYS A 65 5.35 -18.27 11.93
N SER A 66 4.49 -18.17 10.91
CA SER A 66 3.95 -19.34 10.21
C SER A 66 5.04 -20.17 9.52
N ARG A 67 6.09 -19.51 9.01
CA ARG A 67 7.25 -20.20 8.41
C ARG A 67 8.03 -21.00 9.45
N PHE A 68 8.12 -20.51 10.69
CA PHE A 68 8.79 -21.24 11.78
C PHE A 68 8.01 -22.49 12.19
N PHE A 69 6.68 -22.41 12.30
CA PHE A 69 5.85 -23.57 12.64
C PHE A 69 5.82 -24.64 11.55
N ALA A 70 6.06 -24.29 10.29
CA ALA A 70 6.13 -25.23 9.19
C ALA A 70 7.25 -26.29 9.34
N TYR A 71 8.27 -26.03 10.18
CA TYR A 71 9.34 -27.00 10.46
C TYR A 71 8.96 -28.09 11.47
N LEU A 72 7.85 -27.92 12.22
CA LEU A 72 7.37 -28.94 13.16
C LEU A 72 6.45 -29.94 12.45
N PRO A 73 6.78 -31.24 12.40
CA PRO A 73 5.89 -32.25 11.83
C PRO A 73 4.59 -32.32 12.65
N VAL A 74 3.46 -32.58 11.96
CA VAL A 74 2.08 -32.62 12.52
C VAL A 74 1.54 -31.26 12.99
N ILE A 75 2.22 -30.57 13.91
CA ILE A 75 1.78 -29.26 14.43
C ILE A 75 1.82 -28.19 13.33
N GLY A 76 2.86 -28.19 12.50
CA GLY A 76 3.01 -27.24 11.40
C GLY A 76 1.92 -27.35 10.34
N TRP A 77 1.28 -28.51 10.20
CA TRP A 77 0.22 -28.73 9.20
C TRP A 77 -1.11 -28.15 9.70
N ILE A 78 -1.42 -28.31 10.98
CA ILE A 78 -2.63 -27.74 11.60
C ILE A 78 -2.51 -26.22 11.72
N VAL A 79 -1.35 -25.74 12.21
CA VAL A 79 -1.09 -24.31 12.41
C VAL A 79 -0.89 -23.60 11.07
N GLY A 80 -0.11 -24.18 10.15
CA GLY A 80 0.13 -23.61 8.83
C GLY A 80 -1.08 -23.68 7.90
N GLY A 81 -1.90 -24.73 8.02
CA GLY A 81 -3.10 -24.95 7.21
C GLY A 81 -4.30 -24.17 7.73
N LEU A 82 -5.02 -24.75 8.70
CA LEU A 82 -6.32 -24.22 9.14
C LEU A 82 -6.16 -22.86 9.84
N VAL A 83 -5.27 -22.79 10.85
CA VAL A 83 -5.08 -21.57 11.64
C VAL A 83 -4.50 -20.45 10.78
N GLY A 84 -3.53 -20.76 9.92
CA GLY A 84 -2.95 -19.78 9.00
C GLY A 84 -3.92 -19.24 7.96
N THR A 85 -4.82 -20.08 7.46
CA THR A 85 -5.87 -19.62 6.54
C THR A 85 -6.82 -18.66 7.26
N VAL A 86 -7.28 -19.01 8.47
CA VAL A 86 -8.17 -18.15 9.27
C VAL A 86 -7.52 -16.81 9.58
N ILE A 87 -6.27 -16.79 10.04
CA ILE A 87 -5.58 -15.54 10.38
C ILE A 87 -5.37 -14.67 9.13
N SER A 88 -5.01 -15.28 8.00
CA SER A 88 -4.83 -14.55 6.74
C SER A 88 -6.13 -13.89 6.28
N ILE A 89 -7.26 -14.61 6.40
CA ILE A 89 -8.60 -14.07 6.11
C ILE A 89 -8.95 -12.94 7.07
N LEU A 90 -8.68 -13.08 8.37
CA LEU A 90 -8.90 -12.02 9.36
C LEU A 90 -8.09 -10.76 9.03
N LEU A 91 -6.81 -10.90 8.69
CA LEU A 91 -5.96 -9.76 8.28
C LEU A 91 -6.49 -9.09 7.02
N LEU A 92 -6.98 -9.86 6.04
CA LEU A 92 -7.62 -9.32 4.84
C LEU A 92 -8.90 -8.55 5.17
N ILE A 93 -9.75 -9.09 6.06
CA ILE A 93 -10.97 -8.40 6.52
C ILE A 93 -10.60 -7.09 7.22
N LEU A 94 -9.59 -7.09 8.09
CA LEU A 94 -9.12 -5.87 8.75
C LEU A 94 -8.59 -4.84 7.75
N TRP A 95 -7.87 -5.29 6.71
CA TRP A 95 -7.42 -4.41 5.63
C TRP A 95 -8.59 -3.76 4.89
N ILE A 96 -9.58 -4.55 4.49
CA ILE A 96 -10.78 -4.05 3.79
C ILE A 96 -11.54 -3.07 4.69
N LYS A 97 -11.75 -3.39 5.97
CA LYS A 97 -12.39 -2.47 6.92
C LYS A 97 -11.64 -1.15 7.05
N GLY A 98 -10.31 -1.19 7.13
CA GLY A 98 -9.48 0.01 7.24
C GLY A 98 -9.59 0.89 6.00
N LEU A 99 -9.61 0.25 4.83
CA LEU A 99 -9.82 0.92 3.54
C LEU A 99 -11.22 1.54 3.45
N MET A 100 -12.27 0.80 3.80
CA MET A 100 -13.64 1.29 3.80
C MET A 100 -13.82 2.46 4.78
N ASN A 101 -13.18 2.41 5.94
CA ASN A 101 -13.21 3.52 6.90
C ASN A 101 -12.55 4.78 6.31
N ALA A 102 -11.40 4.63 5.65
CA ALA A 102 -10.73 5.74 4.97
C ALA A 102 -11.62 6.33 3.86
N LEU A 103 -12.21 5.49 3.01
CA LEU A 103 -13.08 5.92 1.91
C LEU A 103 -14.37 6.61 2.41
N ASN A 104 -14.86 6.24 3.60
CA ASN A 104 -16.02 6.85 4.23
C ASN A 104 -15.67 8.06 5.14
N GLY A 105 -14.41 8.49 5.19
CA GLY A 105 -13.98 9.61 6.02
C GLY A 105 -14.00 9.33 7.53
N LYS A 106 -13.91 8.07 7.95
CA LYS A 106 -14.02 7.64 9.34
C LYS A 106 -12.67 7.26 9.95
N GLN A 107 -12.33 7.85 11.10
CA GLN A 107 -11.17 7.47 11.92
C GLN A 107 -11.54 6.38 12.93
N GLU A 108 -12.03 5.24 12.45
CA GLU A 108 -12.38 4.10 13.28
C GLU A 108 -11.19 3.13 13.40
N GLU A 109 -10.80 2.81 14.63
CA GLU A 109 -9.73 1.86 14.89
C GLU A 109 -10.11 0.44 14.46
N LEU A 110 -9.15 -0.27 13.87
CA LEU A 110 -9.34 -1.68 13.54
C LEU A 110 -9.43 -2.52 14.82
N PRO A 111 -10.35 -3.50 14.89
CA PRO A 111 -10.43 -4.36 16.05
C PRO A 111 -9.12 -5.15 16.23
N VAL A 112 -8.76 -5.41 17.49
CA VAL A 112 -7.53 -6.12 17.93
C VAL A 112 -6.22 -5.35 17.72
N ILE A 113 -6.02 -4.77 16.54
CA ILE A 113 -4.73 -4.16 16.15
C ILE A 113 -4.72 -2.63 16.19
N GLY A 114 -5.88 -1.97 16.14
CA GLY A 114 -5.97 -0.53 15.95
C GLY A 114 -5.38 0.28 17.10
N LYS A 115 -5.46 -0.25 18.33
CA LYS A 115 -4.84 0.35 19.53
C LYS A 115 -3.32 0.55 19.42
N TYR A 116 -2.63 -0.29 18.65
CA TYR A 116 -1.18 -0.20 18.49
C TYR A 116 -0.78 0.94 17.54
N ALA A 117 -1.69 1.43 16.71
CA ALA A 117 -1.43 2.55 15.81
C ALA A 117 -1.17 3.85 16.59
N SER A 118 -1.77 3.99 17.77
CA SER A 118 -1.57 5.16 18.64
C SER A 118 -0.15 5.26 19.22
N GLN A 119 0.65 4.17 19.19
CA GLN A 119 2.02 4.16 19.70
C GLN A 119 3.04 4.85 18.79
N PHE A 120 2.67 5.12 17.53
CA PHE A 120 3.55 5.78 16.58
C PHE A 120 3.47 7.30 16.73
N ASN A 121 4.60 7.93 17.03
CA ASN A 121 4.73 9.37 17.22
C ASN A 121 5.32 10.04 15.97
N PHE A 122 4.48 10.27 14.98
CA PHE A 122 4.75 11.12 13.82
C PHE A 122 3.47 11.72 13.25
#